data_AF-A0A183HTL2-F1
#
_entry.id   AF-A0A183HTL2-F1
#
_cell.length_a   1.000
_cell.length_b   1.000
_cell.length_c   1.000
_cell.angle_alpha   90.00
_cell.angle_beta   90.00
_cell.angle_gamma   90.00
#
_symmetry.space_group_name_H-M   'P 1'
#
loop_
_entity.id
_entity.type
_entity.pdbx_description
1 polymer ?
#
loop_
_entity_poly.entity_id
_entity_poly.type
_entity_poly.pdbx_seq_one_letter_code
_entity_poly.pdbx_strand_id
1 'polypeptide(L)'
;LSSVNFLSFSAVYITKVRLLDENINKKWNEINWSKYPISMGETIELCAGLVDKPNVSKRKHMQEEILEECGYNVDETEIHSIKTFVTGVGSSGALQELFYAEIDEMMKVSEGGGVDSEKINKIFMTIPEAQKYCDQKEVPSSSGMLYGLMWFFKNRM
;
A
#
# COMPACT_ATOMS: atom_id res chain seq x y z
N LEU A 1 -0.62 -9.67 -12.17
CA LEU A 1 -1.48 -9.58 -10.97
C LEU A 1 -0.71 -8.75 -9.97
N SER A 2 -1.12 -7.50 -9.73
CA SER A 2 -0.43 -6.61 -8.79
C SER A 2 -0.61 -7.13 -7.37
N SER A 3 0.48 -7.32 -6.64
CA SER A 3 0.45 -7.53 -5.20
C SER A 3 -0.03 -6.25 -4.53
N VAL A 4 -1.06 -6.39 -3.70
CA VAL A 4 -1.65 -5.29 -2.94
C VAL A 4 -1.48 -5.64 -1.46
N ASN A 5 -0.88 -4.74 -0.70
CA ASN A 5 -0.48 -4.95 0.69
C ASN A 5 -1.53 -4.37 1.64
N PHE A 6 -1.66 -4.97 2.82
CA PHE A 6 -2.33 -4.34 3.95
C PHE A 6 -1.32 -3.65 4.86
N LEU A 7 -1.53 -2.38 5.16
CA LEU A 7 -0.78 -1.67 6.19
C LEU A 7 -1.75 -1.16 7.26
N SER A 8 -1.46 -1.47 8.53
CA SER A 8 -2.26 -1.00 9.67
C SER A 8 -1.78 0.40 10.07
N PHE A 9 -2.35 1.45 9.47
CA PHE A 9 -2.06 2.81 9.91
C PHE A 9 -2.94 3.20 11.10
N SER A 10 -2.28 3.44 12.25
CA SER A 10 -2.92 3.94 13.47
C SER A 10 -3.75 5.21 13.21
N ALA A 11 -3.33 6.08 12.28
CA ALA A 11 -4.07 7.28 11.90
C ALA A 11 -5.44 6.98 11.26
N VAL A 12 -5.53 5.95 10.41
CA VAL A 12 -6.79 5.53 9.76
C VAL A 12 -7.73 4.94 10.81
N TYR A 13 -7.19 4.08 11.69
CA TYR A 13 -7.93 3.53 12.82
C TYR A 13 -8.51 4.64 13.70
N ILE A 14 -7.65 5.57 14.14
CA ILE A 14 -8.03 6.72 14.97
C ILE A 14 -9.13 7.53 14.30
N THR A 15 -8.96 7.86 13.02
CA THR A 15 -9.92 8.67 12.27
C THR A 15 -11.28 7.98 12.17
N LYS A 16 -11.31 6.70 11.75
CA LYS A 16 -12.56 5.95 11.64
C LYS A 16 -13.27 5.81 12.98
N VAL A 17 -12.53 5.49 14.06
CA VAL A 17 -13.12 5.39 15.40
C VAL A 17 -13.70 6.73 15.87
N ARG A 18 -13.01 7.85 15.63
CA ARG A 18 -13.48 9.19 16.00
C ARG A 18 -14.72 9.64 15.23
N LEU A 19 -14.87 9.18 13.99
CA LEU A 19 -16.00 9.53 13.12
C LEU A 19 -17.28 8.72 13.43
N LEU A 20 -17.22 7.72 14.31
CA LEU A 20 -18.43 7.03 14.77
C LEU A 20 -19.32 8.00 15.58
N ASP A 21 -20.64 7.94 15.37
CA ASP A 21 -21.62 8.84 16.00
C ASP A 21 -21.47 8.92 17.53
N GLU A 22 -21.16 7.79 18.17
CA GLU A 22 -20.95 7.70 19.62
C GLU A 22 -19.66 8.36 20.13
N ASN A 23 -18.74 8.76 19.23
CA ASN A 23 -17.44 9.34 19.56
C ASN A 23 -17.22 10.75 19.02
N ILE A 24 -18.06 11.26 18.12
CA ILE A 24 -17.82 12.53 17.40
C ILE A 24 -17.59 13.74 18.31
N ASN A 25 -18.20 13.74 19.51
CA ASN A 25 -18.09 14.81 20.51
C ASN A 25 -17.19 14.45 21.71
N LYS A 26 -16.60 13.25 21.72
CA LYS A 26 -15.76 12.79 22.81
C LYS A 26 -14.34 13.30 22.67
N LYS A 27 -13.73 13.65 23.80
CA LYS A 27 -12.29 13.89 23.92
C LYS A 27 -11.52 12.58 23.82
N TRP A 28 -10.22 12.68 23.55
CA TRP A 28 -9.34 11.53 23.38
C TRP A 28 -9.40 10.51 24.53
N ASN A 29 -9.46 11.00 25.77
CA ASN A 29 -9.49 10.20 26.99
C ASN A 29 -10.90 9.65 27.32
N GLU A 30 -11.93 10.05 26.59
CA GLU A 30 -13.32 9.59 26.76
C GLU A 30 -13.65 8.45 25.79
N ILE A 31 -12.82 8.21 24.78
CA ILE A 31 -12.99 7.13 23.80
C ILE A 31 -12.41 5.83 24.37
N ASN A 32 -13.23 4.78 24.41
CA ASN A 32 -12.76 3.43 24.73
C ASN A 32 -12.09 2.80 23.51
N TRP A 33 -10.80 3.05 23.31
CA TRP A 33 -10.04 2.59 22.15
C TRP A 33 -9.93 1.08 22.02
N SER A 34 -9.99 0.32 23.12
CA SER A 34 -9.93 -1.14 23.08
C SER A 34 -11.26 -1.80 22.68
N LYS A 35 -12.34 -1.01 22.54
CA LYS A 35 -13.65 -1.49 22.10
C LYS A 35 -13.66 -1.89 20.61
N TYR A 36 -12.85 -1.25 19.77
CA TYR A 36 -12.97 -1.38 18.31
C TYR A 36 -11.90 -2.32 17.75
N PRO A 37 -12.22 -3.08 16.69
CA PRO A 37 -11.26 -4.01 16.10
C PRO A 37 -10.18 -3.24 15.34
N ILE A 38 -8.92 -3.66 15.49
CA ILE A 38 -7.75 -3.05 14.83
C ILE A 38 -7.91 -3.02 13.31
N SER A 39 -8.63 -4.00 12.74
CA SER A 39 -8.94 -4.08 11.30
C SER A 39 -9.69 -2.86 10.76
N MET A 40 -10.30 -2.02 11.61
CA MET A 40 -10.80 -0.73 11.15
C MET A 40 -9.69 0.14 10.55
N GLY A 41 -8.44 0.00 11.02
CA GLY A 41 -7.28 0.73 10.52
C GLY A 41 -6.62 0.14 9.28
N GLU A 42 -7.06 -1.03 8.82
CA GLU A 42 -6.47 -1.68 7.65
C GLU A 42 -6.80 -0.90 6.37
N THR A 43 -5.76 -0.69 5.57
CA THR A 43 -5.83 -0.09 4.24
C THR A 43 -5.33 -1.07 3.20
N ILE A 44 -5.71 -0.84 1.95
CA ILE A 44 -5.27 -1.61 0.79
C ILE A 44 -4.29 -0.72 0.02
N GLU A 45 -3.03 -1.13 -0.09
CA GLU A 45 -1.91 -0.30 -0.54
C GLU A 45 -1.03 -1.02 -1.57
N LEU A 46 -0.22 -0.27 -2.30
CA LEU A 46 0.82 -0.86 -3.15
C LEU A 46 2.03 -1.23 -2.28
N CYS A 47 2.80 -2.21 -2.73
CA CYS A 47 4.14 -2.46 -2.19
C CYS A 47 5.01 -1.20 -2.27
N ALA A 48 5.60 -0.82 -1.14
CA ALA A 48 6.28 0.46 -0.99
C ALA A 48 7.22 0.47 0.20
N GLY A 49 8.34 1.19 0.06
CA GLY A 49 9.26 1.42 1.15
C GLY A 49 10.02 2.73 1.02
N LEU A 50 10.87 3.01 2.01
CA LEU A 50 11.67 4.22 2.06
C LEU A 50 12.95 4.07 1.25
N VAL A 51 13.37 5.16 0.59
CA VAL A 51 14.71 5.23 -0.03
C VAL A 51 15.69 5.70 1.05
N ASP A 52 16.28 4.76 1.79
CA ASP A 52 17.06 5.05 3.00
C ASP A 52 18.54 4.62 2.93
N LYS A 53 18.89 3.72 2.01
CA LYS A 53 20.27 3.27 1.76
C LYS A 53 20.98 4.20 0.77
N PRO A 54 22.13 4.79 1.14
CA PRO A 54 22.91 5.64 0.24
C PRO A 54 23.52 4.83 -0.91
N ASN A 55 23.66 5.45 -2.09
CA ASN A 55 24.25 4.86 -3.28
C ASN A 55 23.52 3.61 -3.83
N VAL A 56 22.27 3.38 -3.40
CA VAL A 56 21.40 2.33 -3.93
C VAL A 56 20.37 2.95 -4.86
N SER A 57 20.11 2.31 -6.01
CA SER A 57 19.12 2.80 -6.97
C SER A 57 17.71 2.70 -6.38
N LYS A 58 16.78 3.58 -6.79
CA LYS A 58 15.37 3.46 -6.37
C LYS A 58 14.72 2.15 -6.83
N ARG A 59 15.17 1.59 -7.96
CA ARG A 59 14.69 0.27 -8.42
C ARG A 59 15.19 -0.85 -7.53
N LYS A 60 16.44 -0.74 -7.05
CA LYS A 60 17.01 -1.71 -6.12
C LYS A 60 16.30 -1.68 -4.77
N HIS A 61 15.99 -0.49 -4.26
CA HIS A 61 15.08 -0.33 -3.12
C HIS A 61 13.73 -1.01 -3.37
N MET A 62 13.09 -0.73 -4.51
CA MET A 62 11.81 -1.37 -4.85
C MET A 62 11.92 -2.90 -4.98
N GLN A 63 13.03 -3.43 -5.51
CA GLN A 63 13.27 -4.86 -5.57
C GLN A 63 13.31 -5.49 -4.17
N GLU A 64 14.00 -4.85 -3.23
CA GLU A 64 14.09 -5.29 -1.84
C GLU A 64 12.71 -5.31 -1.18
N GLU A 65 11.92 -4.25 -1.36
CA GLU A 65 10.54 -4.19 -0.83
C GLU A 65 9.61 -5.24 -1.45
N ILE A 66 9.71 -5.50 -2.75
CA ILE A 66 8.92 -6.58 -3.39
C ILE A 66 9.30 -7.94 -2.80
N LEU A 67 10.59 -8.16 -2.51
CA LEU A 67 11.05 -9.38 -1.88
C LEU A 67 10.54 -9.51 -0.43
N GLU A 68 10.64 -8.45 0.36
CA GLU A 68 10.29 -8.43 1.78
C GLU A 68 8.77 -8.46 2.01
N GLU A 69 8.03 -7.59 1.34
CA GLU A 69 6.58 -7.48 1.52
C GLU A 69 5.80 -8.52 0.72
N CYS A 70 6.22 -8.80 -0.53
CA CYS A 70 5.45 -9.65 -1.43
C CYS A 70 6.00 -11.09 -1.56
N GLY A 71 7.29 -11.30 -1.28
CA GLY A 71 7.93 -12.61 -1.36
C GLY A 71 8.39 -13.03 -2.76
N TYR A 72 8.53 -12.08 -3.68
CA TYR A 72 8.95 -12.33 -5.08
C TYR A 72 10.32 -11.72 -5.38
N ASN A 73 11.19 -12.49 -6.04
CA ASN A 73 12.49 -12.02 -6.47
C ASN A 73 12.46 -11.56 -7.94
N VAL A 74 12.04 -10.31 -8.15
CA VAL A 74 11.95 -9.68 -9.47
C VAL A 74 13.32 -9.13 -9.88
N ASP A 75 13.75 -9.29 -11.13
CA ASP A 75 14.99 -8.65 -11.60
C ASP A 75 14.85 -7.11 -11.59
N GLU A 76 15.89 -6.40 -11.14
CA GLU A 76 15.91 -4.93 -11.11
C GLU A 76 15.66 -4.32 -12.50
N THR A 77 16.06 -5.00 -13.59
CA THR A 77 15.85 -4.50 -14.97
C THR A 77 14.39 -4.52 -15.40
N GLU A 78 13.58 -5.40 -14.80
CA GLU A 78 12.15 -5.55 -15.09
C GLU A 78 11.27 -4.63 -14.22
N ILE A 79 11.88 -3.81 -13.37
CA ILE A 79 11.19 -2.81 -12.56
C ILE A 79 11.19 -1.46 -13.29
N HIS A 80 10.05 -1.11 -13.87
CA HIS A 80 9.90 0.06 -14.74
C HIS A 80 9.31 1.25 -13.96
N SER A 81 10.00 2.39 -13.98
CA SER A 81 9.47 3.63 -13.39
C SER A 81 8.31 4.16 -14.24
N ILE A 82 7.23 4.55 -13.57
CA ILE A 82 6.00 5.04 -14.18
C ILE A 82 5.88 6.54 -14.03
N LYS A 83 5.98 7.03 -12.80
CA LYS A 83 5.81 8.45 -12.49
C LYS A 83 6.38 8.78 -11.11
N THR A 84 6.97 9.96 -11.00
CA THR A 84 7.30 10.59 -9.72
C THR A 84 6.28 11.69 -9.40
N PHE A 85 5.77 11.74 -8.18
CA PHE A 85 4.80 12.73 -7.73
C PHE A 85 5.01 13.10 -6.26
N VAL A 86 4.52 14.26 -5.88
CA VAL A 86 4.54 14.73 -4.48
C VAL A 86 3.30 14.19 -3.76
N THR A 87 3.50 13.61 -2.59
CA THR A 87 2.46 13.15 -1.67
C THR A 87 2.51 13.93 -0.36
N GLY A 88 1.42 13.90 0.41
CA GLY A 88 1.32 14.62 1.68
C GLY A 88 1.60 16.12 1.54
N VAL A 89 1.12 16.77 0.47
CA VAL A 89 1.47 18.17 0.12
C VAL A 89 1.29 19.16 1.29
N GLY A 90 0.25 18.99 2.10
CA GLY A 90 -0.01 19.84 3.27
C GLY A 90 0.67 19.42 4.57
N SER A 91 1.39 18.29 4.58
CA SER A 91 1.96 17.69 5.80
C SER A 91 3.45 17.37 5.68
N SER A 92 3.86 16.62 4.65
CA SER A 92 5.24 16.15 4.47
C SER A 92 5.91 16.68 3.21
N GLY A 93 5.16 16.93 2.13
CA GLY A 93 5.75 17.24 0.82
C GLY A 93 6.65 16.11 0.29
N ALA A 94 6.43 14.87 0.73
CA ALA A 94 7.27 13.74 0.37
C ALA A 94 7.20 13.44 -1.13
N LEU A 95 8.32 13.00 -1.70
CA LEU A 95 8.41 12.58 -3.09
C LEU A 95 8.25 11.07 -3.18
N GLN A 96 7.27 10.60 -3.95
CA GLN A 96 7.02 9.18 -4.19
C GLN A 96 7.24 8.86 -5.67
N GLU A 97 7.88 7.73 -5.95
CA GLU A 97 8.06 7.20 -7.30
C GLU A 97 7.33 5.87 -7.43
N LEU A 98 6.46 5.78 -8.43
CA LEU A 98 5.68 4.58 -8.72
C LEU A 98 6.38 3.73 -9.77
N PHE A 99 6.47 2.44 -9.51
CA PHE A 99 7.03 1.44 -10.41
C PHE A 99 5.97 0.42 -10.86
N TYR A 100 6.29 -0.30 -11.93
CA TYR A 100 5.54 -1.45 -12.41
C TYR A 100 6.51 -2.60 -12.70
N ALA A 101 6.13 -3.81 -12.30
CA ALA A 101 6.80 -5.05 -12.66
C ALA A 101 5.76 -6.15 -12.88
N GLU A 102 6.09 -7.12 -13.73
CA GLU A 102 5.33 -8.37 -13.84
C GLU A 102 5.97 -9.43 -12.97
N ILE A 103 5.13 -10.22 -12.31
CA ILE A 103 5.53 -11.32 -11.43
C ILE A 103 4.83 -12.59 -11.85
N ASP A 104 5.50 -13.71 -11.62
CA ASP A 104 4.92 -15.05 -11.73
C ASP A 104 5.36 -15.93 -10.54
N GLU A 105 4.76 -17.11 -10.44
CA GLU A 105 5.02 -18.04 -9.32
C GLU A 105 6.42 -18.66 -9.34
N MET A 106 7.16 -18.61 -10.46
CA MET A 106 8.55 -19.07 -10.50
C MET A 106 9.48 -18.10 -9.78
N MET A 107 9.08 -16.84 -9.65
CA MET A 107 9.82 -15.81 -8.92
C MET A 107 9.56 -15.84 -7.41
N LYS A 108 8.58 -16.64 -6.94
CA LYS A 108 8.22 -16.70 -5.51
C LYS A 108 9.31 -17.40 -4.71
N VAL A 109 9.83 -16.71 -3.68
CA VAL A 109 10.88 -17.23 -2.80
C VAL A 109 10.47 -17.27 -1.33
N SER A 110 9.42 -16.55 -0.94
CA SER A 110 8.86 -16.58 0.41
C SER A 110 7.36 -16.22 0.42
N GLU A 111 6.74 -16.22 1.59
CA GLU A 111 5.39 -15.69 1.77
C GLU A 111 5.36 -14.16 1.93
N GLY A 112 6.50 -13.47 1.90
CA GLY A 112 6.55 -12.03 2.18
C GLY A 112 6.02 -11.70 3.59
N GLY A 113 5.40 -10.54 3.73
CA GLY A 113 4.80 -10.07 4.99
C GLY A 113 5.52 -8.92 5.68
N GLY A 114 6.62 -8.42 5.08
CA GLY A 114 7.43 -7.35 5.62
C GLY A 114 8.44 -7.83 6.65
N VAL A 115 9.14 -6.88 7.28
CA VAL A 115 10.16 -7.13 8.30
C VAL A 115 9.80 -6.51 9.65
N ASP A 116 10.45 -7.00 10.71
CA ASP A 116 10.31 -6.49 12.08
C ASP A 116 8.87 -6.39 12.62
N SER A 117 8.35 -5.17 12.72
CA SER A 117 7.04 -4.87 13.32
C SER A 117 5.92 -4.74 12.29
N GLU A 118 6.26 -4.89 11.01
CA GLU A 118 5.30 -4.84 9.92
C GLU A 118 4.33 -6.02 10.00
N LYS A 119 3.09 -5.74 9.61
CA LYS A 119 2.02 -6.73 9.56
C LYS A 119 1.31 -6.57 8.23
N ILE A 120 1.91 -7.16 7.22
CA ILE A 120 1.43 -7.03 5.84
C ILE A 120 0.80 -8.35 5.41
N ASN A 121 -0.46 -8.25 4.97
CA ASN A 121 -1.14 -9.33 4.28
C ASN A 121 -1.14 -9.03 2.78
N LYS A 122 -0.76 -10.00 1.98
CA LYS A 122 -0.79 -9.90 0.51
C LYS A 122 -2.20 -10.16 -0.01
N ILE A 123 -2.60 -9.37 -0.98
CA ILE A 123 -3.83 -9.53 -1.73
C ILE A 123 -3.46 -9.69 -3.19
N PHE A 124 -4.01 -10.73 -3.81
CA PHE A 124 -4.03 -10.88 -5.26
C PHE A 124 -5.45 -10.58 -5.73
N MET A 125 -5.59 -9.60 -6.60
CA MET A 125 -6.86 -9.30 -7.27
C MET A 125 -6.77 -9.75 -8.71
N THR A 126 -7.75 -10.54 -9.16
CA THR A 126 -7.99 -10.74 -10.59
C THR A 126 -8.33 -9.40 -11.27
N ILE A 127 -8.18 -9.33 -12.59
CA ILE A 127 -8.53 -8.12 -13.36
C ILE A 127 -9.98 -7.66 -13.08
N PRO A 128 -11.00 -8.55 -13.09
CA PRO A 128 -12.37 -8.14 -12.74
C PRO A 128 -12.53 -7.66 -11.30
N GLU A 129 -11.82 -8.26 -10.33
CA GLU A 129 -11.87 -7.81 -8.93
C GLU A 129 -11.24 -6.43 -8.75
N ALA A 130 -10.10 -6.18 -9.40
CA ALA A 130 -9.44 -4.88 -9.37
C ALA A 130 -10.30 -3.80 -10.05
N GLN A 131 -10.99 -4.12 -11.16
CA GLN A 131 -11.92 -3.20 -11.80
C GLN A 131 -13.10 -2.89 -10.87
N LYS A 132 -13.71 -3.93 -10.30
CA LYS A 132 -14.79 -3.77 -9.32
C LYS A 132 -14.34 -2.97 -8.09
N TYR A 133 -13.07 -3.08 -7.68
CA TYR A 133 -12.50 -2.28 -6.60
C TYR A 133 -12.44 -0.80 -6.98
N CYS A 134 -11.93 -0.47 -8.18
CA CYS A 134 -11.90 0.90 -8.69
C CYS A 134 -13.29 1.53 -8.86
N ASP A 135 -14.32 0.74 -9.17
CA ASP A 135 -15.68 1.22 -9.38
C ASP A 135 -16.42 1.53 -8.07
N GLN A 136 -15.87 1.15 -6.91
CA GLN A 136 -16.47 1.47 -5.61
C GLN A 136 -16.39 2.96 -5.30
N LYS A 137 -17.47 3.49 -4.71
CA LYS A 137 -17.54 4.90 -4.32
C LYS A 137 -16.51 5.27 -3.25
N GLU A 138 -16.23 4.35 -2.33
CA GLU A 138 -15.34 4.56 -1.20
C GLU A 138 -14.46 3.33 -1.01
N VAL A 139 -13.15 3.54 -0.84
CA VAL A 139 -12.18 2.48 -0.61
C VAL A 139 -11.10 2.93 0.39
N PRO A 140 -10.54 2.03 1.20
CA PRO A 140 -9.50 2.37 2.18
C PRO A 140 -8.11 2.36 1.53
N SER A 141 -7.89 3.15 0.48
CA SER A 141 -6.63 3.20 -0.26
C SER A 141 -6.13 4.62 -0.46
N SER A 142 -4.81 4.77 -0.60
CA SER A 142 -4.21 6.03 -1.00
C SER A 142 -4.51 6.37 -2.46
N SER A 143 -4.41 7.66 -2.81
CA SER A 143 -4.51 8.12 -4.20
C SER A 143 -3.45 7.50 -5.11
N GLY A 144 -2.26 7.20 -4.57
CA GLY A 144 -1.19 6.52 -5.31
C GLY A 144 -1.58 5.10 -5.75
N MET A 145 -2.26 4.35 -4.87
CA MET A 145 -2.79 3.02 -5.19
C MET A 145 -3.83 3.09 -6.32
N LEU A 146 -4.81 3.99 -6.19
CA LEU A 146 -5.83 4.20 -7.22
C LEU A 146 -5.24 4.63 -8.56
N TYR A 147 -4.28 5.55 -8.55
CA TYR A 147 -3.56 5.96 -9.75
C TYR A 147 -2.80 4.80 -10.39
N GLY A 148 -2.16 3.94 -9.60
CA GLY A 148 -1.47 2.75 -10.07
C GLY A 148 -2.40 1.79 -10.81
N LEU A 149 -3.58 1.50 -10.25
CA LEU A 149 -4.59 0.67 -10.92
C LEU A 149 -5.12 1.32 -12.21
N MET A 150 -5.47 2.60 -12.16
CA MET A 150 -5.92 3.33 -13.36
C MET A 150 -4.86 3.35 -14.47
N TRP A 151 -3.58 3.52 -14.10
CA TRP A 151 -2.48 3.45 -15.05
C TRP A 151 -2.35 2.04 -15.63
N PHE A 152 -2.45 0.99 -14.80
CA PHE A 152 -2.41 -0.39 -15.26
C PHE A 152 -3.51 -0.68 -16.29
N PHE A 153 -4.77 -0.37 -15.97
CA PHE A 153 -5.89 -0.58 -16.90
C PHE A 153 -5.78 0.20 -18.19
N LYS A 154 -5.12 1.38 -18.16
CA LYS A 154 -4.95 2.21 -19.35
C LYS A 154 -3.80 1.74 -20.26
N ASN A 155 -2.74 1.14 -19.71
CA ASN A 155 -1.48 0.96 -20.43
C ASN A 155 -1.03 -0.50 -20.56
N ARG A 156 -1.60 -1.42 -19.77
CA ARG A 156 -1.20 -2.84 -19.75
C ARG A 156 -2.35 -3.78 -20.08
N MET A 157 -3.56 -3.24 -20.26
CA MET A 157 -4.76 -3.95 -20.71
C MET A 157 -5.24 -3.38 -22.02
#